data_AF-A0A220S5H2-F1
#
_entry.id   AF-A0A220S5H2-F1
#
_cell.length_a   1.000
_cell.length_b   1.000
_cell.length_c   1.000
_cell.angle_alpha   90.00
_cell.angle_beta   90.00
_cell.angle_gamma   90.00
#
_symmetry.space_group_name_H-M   'P 1'
#
loop_
_entity.id
_entity.type
_entity.pdbx_description
1 polymer ?
#
loop_
_entity_poly.entity_id
_entity_poly.type
_entity_poly.pdbx_seq_one_letter_code
_entity_poly.pdbx_strand_id
1 'polypeptide(L)'
;MVIYGLYALAILVGVSALIGVIVAYVKRDDMRGTAYECHIDYLIKTFWYGLAVLVVGWITSFILIGLLVLFAGYIWFTYRVVAGFIKFNDGKAVDPNGWL
;
A
#
# COMPACT_ATOMS: atom_id res chain seq x y z
N MET A 1 5.68 -5.90 -10.86
CA MET A 1 6.34 -4.60 -11.14
C MET A 1 5.35 -3.46 -11.39
N VAL A 2 4.44 -3.54 -12.38
CA VAL A 2 3.52 -2.43 -12.74
C VAL A 2 2.69 -1.92 -11.55
N ILE A 3 2.13 -2.83 -10.73
CA ILE A 3 1.30 -2.46 -9.57
C ILE A 3 2.12 -1.74 -8.49
N TYR A 4 3.36 -2.18 -8.23
CA TYR A 4 4.28 -1.44 -7.35
C TYR A 4 4.63 -0.06 -7.89
N GLY A 5 4.79 0.10 -9.21
CA GLY A 5 5.00 1.40 -9.86
C GLY A 5 3.82 2.35 -9.68
N LEU A 6 2.57 1.85 -9.77
CA LEU A 6 1.37 2.65 -9.53
C LEU A 6 1.29 3.13 -8.07
N TYR A 7 1.65 2.29 -7.11
CA TYR A 7 1.73 2.68 -5.69
C TYR A 7 2.89 3.64 -5.42
N ALA A 8 4.03 3.49 -6.11
CA ALA A 8 5.14 4.43 -6.00
C ALA A 8 4.74 5.82 -6.54
N LEU A 9 4.00 5.89 -7.65
CA LEU A 9 3.41 7.15 -8.13
C LEU A 9 2.39 7.74 -7.15
N ALA A 10 1.73 6.90 -6.35
CA ALA A 10 0.76 7.36 -5.35
C ALA A 10 1.40 8.10 -4.19
N ILE A 11 2.69 7.88 -3.94
CA ILE A 11 3.46 8.66 -2.97
C ILE A 11 3.50 10.14 -3.41
N LEU A 12 3.52 10.41 -4.72
CA LEU A 12 3.58 11.77 -5.26
C LEU A 12 2.20 12.38 -5.54
N VAL A 13 1.25 11.57 -6.03
CA VAL A 13 -0.04 12.07 -6.57
C VAL A 13 -1.25 11.60 -5.76
N GLY A 14 -1.12 10.61 -4.89
CA GLY A 14 -2.19 10.03 -4.07
C GLY A 14 -3.22 9.21 -4.86
N VAL A 15 -3.79 9.80 -5.91
CA VAL A 15 -4.88 9.24 -6.73
C VAL A 15 -4.47 7.96 -7.47
N SER A 16 -3.19 7.83 -7.82
CA SER A 16 -2.66 6.62 -8.48
C SER A 16 -2.73 5.36 -7.61
N ALA A 17 -2.88 5.48 -6.28
CA ALA A 17 -3.14 4.33 -5.41
C ALA A 17 -4.49 3.68 -5.73
N LEU A 18 -5.48 4.48 -6.16
CA LEU A 18 -6.80 4.00 -6.55
C LEU A 18 -6.71 3.11 -7.80
N ILE A 19 -5.95 3.55 -8.80
CA ILE A 19 -5.69 2.76 -10.01
C ILE A 19 -4.91 1.49 -9.62
N GLY A 20 -3.91 1.64 -8.76
CA GLY A 20 -3.11 0.53 -8.26
C GLY A 20 -3.94 -0.57 -7.59
N VAL A 21 -4.87 -0.22 -6.70
CA VAL A 21 -5.73 -1.21 -6.02
C VAL A 21 -6.73 -1.86 -6.97
N ILE A 22 -7.28 -1.12 -7.94
CA ILE A 22 -8.18 -1.70 -8.96
C ILE A 22 -7.44 -2.76 -9.76
N VAL A 23 -6.24 -2.43 -10.27
CA VAL A 23 -5.42 -3.39 -11.02
C VAL A 23 -5.03 -4.59 -10.14
N ALA A 24 -4.75 -4.36 -8.86
CA ALA A 24 -4.45 -5.44 -7.92
C ALA A 24 -5.63 -6.40 -7.74
N TYR A 25 -6.87 -5.91 -7.61
CA TYR A 25 -8.05 -6.78 -7.55
C TYR A 25 -8.30 -7.50 -8.86
N VAL A 26 -8.19 -6.83 -10.01
CA VAL A 26 -8.35 -7.45 -11.34
C VAL A 26 -7.34 -8.58 -11.55
N LYS A 27 -6.10 -8.40 -11.09
CA LYS A 27 -5.04 -9.41 -11.20
C LYS A 27 -5.00 -10.40 -10.04
N ARG A 28 -5.88 -10.29 -9.05
CA ARG A 28 -5.81 -11.11 -7.84
C ARG A 28 -6.03 -12.58 -8.13
N ASP A 29 -7.06 -12.90 -8.91
CA ASP A 29 -7.39 -14.28 -9.25
C ASP A 29 -6.34 -14.94 -10.14
N ASP A 30 -5.76 -14.18 -11.08
CA ASP A 30 -4.67 -14.62 -11.95
C ASP A 30 -3.41 -15.03 -11.16
N MET A 31 -3.23 -14.49 -9.96
CA MET A 31 -2.02 -14.66 -9.15
C MET A 31 -2.17 -15.76 -8.09
N ARG A 32 -3.35 -16.38 -7.95
CA ARG A 32 -3.60 -17.43 -6.95
C ARG A 32 -2.71 -18.65 -7.16
N GLY A 33 -2.11 -19.15 -6.09
CA GLY A 33 -1.17 -20.28 -6.14
C GLY A 33 0.20 -19.93 -6.72
N THR A 34 0.46 -18.66 -7.04
CA THR A 34 1.77 -18.18 -7.47
C THR A 34 2.53 -17.52 -6.31
N ALA A 35 3.85 -17.38 -6.46
CA ALA A 35 4.67 -16.63 -5.51
C ALA A 35 4.24 -15.14 -5.38
N TYR A 36 3.47 -14.61 -6.33
CA TYR A 36 3.02 -13.22 -6.35
C TYR A 36 1.68 -12.97 -5.65
N GLU A 37 0.95 -14.02 -5.26
CA GLU A 37 -0.31 -13.90 -4.53
C GLU A 37 -0.15 -13.04 -3.27
N CYS A 38 0.91 -13.33 -2.51
CA CYS A 38 1.23 -12.61 -1.29
C CYS A 38 1.53 -11.12 -1.52
N HIS A 39 2.15 -10.77 -2.65
CA HIS A 39 2.43 -9.37 -3.00
C HIS A 39 1.16 -8.60 -3.39
N ILE A 40 0.24 -9.24 -4.11
CA ILE A 40 -1.06 -8.63 -4.44
C ILE A 40 -1.85 -8.36 -3.16
N ASP A 41 -1.99 -9.36 -2.29
CA ASP A 41 -2.71 -9.20 -1.04
C ASP A 41 -2.05 -8.16 -0.11
N TYR A 42 -0.72 -8.10 -0.09
CA TYR A 42 0.03 -7.09 0.65
C TYR A 42 -0.24 -5.66 0.15
N LEU A 43 -0.28 -5.46 -1.18
CA LEU A 43 -0.58 -4.16 -1.79
C LEU A 43 -2.03 -3.74 -1.53
N ILE A 44 -3.00 -4.65 -1.72
CA ILE A 44 -4.40 -4.40 -1.43
C ILE A 44 -4.59 -3.96 0.03
N LYS A 45 -3.98 -4.67 0.98
CA LYS A 45 -4.04 -4.30 2.41
C LYS A 45 -3.38 -2.97 2.68
N THR A 46 -2.23 -2.69 2.06
CA THR A 46 -1.54 -1.39 2.17
C THR A 46 -2.44 -0.24 1.76
N PHE A 47 -3.21 -0.40 0.68
CA PHE A 47 -4.21 0.60 0.28
C PHE A 47 -5.29 0.80 1.34
N TRP A 48 -5.91 -0.27 1.83
CA TRP A 48 -7.01 -0.13 2.79
C TRP A 48 -6.57 0.42 4.13
N TYR A 49 -5.41 0.01 4.64
CA TYR A 49 -4.82 0.61 5.84
C TYR A 49 -4.42 2.07 5.60
N GLY A 50 -3.82 2.38 4.45
CA GLY A 50 -3.48 3.76 4.07
C GLY A 50 -4.71 4.65 3.98
N LEU A 51 -5.80 4.16 3.38
CA LEU A 51 -7.08 4.87 3.29
C LEU A 51 -7.69 5.07 4.68
N ALA A 52 -7.66 4.07 5.55
CA ALA A 52 -8.13 4.20 6.93
C ALA A 52 -7.35 5.26 7.70
N VAL A 53 -6.01 5.24 7.62
CA VAL A 53 -5.15 6.25 8.24
C VAL A 53 -5.41 7.65 7.66
N LEU A 54 -5.64 7.75 6.35
CA LEU A 54 -5.98 9.00 5.69
C LEU A 54 -7.31 9.56 6.21
N VAL A 55 -8.35 8.73 6.31
CA VAL A 55 -9.67 9.14 6.82
C VAL A 55 -9.59 9.53 8.30
N VAL A 56 -8.97 8.71 9.14
CA VAL A 56 -8.82 8.97 10.58
C VAL A 56 -7.95 10.22 10.82
N GLY A 57 -6.83 10.32 10.10
CA GLY A 57 -5.95 11.48 10.16
C GLY A 57 -6.64 12.76 9.70
N TRP A 58 -7.47 12.70 8.66
CA TRP A 58 -8.22 13.85 8.19
C TRP A 58 -9.27 14.30 9.22
N ILE A 59 -10.04 13.37 9.80
CA ILE A 59 -11.02 13.67 10.86
C ILE A 59 -10.34 14.23 12.12
N THR A 60 -9.20 13.68 12.52
CA THR A 60 -8.48 14.15 13.72
C THR A 60 -7.67 15.42 13.48
N SER A 61 -7.58 15.91 12.23
CA SER A 61 -6.87 17.15 11.91
C SER A 61 -7.58 18.39 12.45
N PHE A 62 -8.89 18.32 12.73
CA PHE A 62 -9.63 19.41 13.38
C PHE A 62 -9.09 19.77 14.77
N ILE A 63 -8.40 18.83 15.44
CA ILE A 63 -7.74 19.03 16.74
C ILE A 63 -6.21 19.04 16.63
N LEU A 64 -5.66 19.28 15.43
CA LEU A 64 -4.23 19.30 15.07
C LEU A 64 -3.47 17.97 15.23
N ILE A 65 -3.98 17.00 15.99
CA ILE A 65 -3.37 15.67 16.15
C ILE A 65 -3.33 14.90 14.82
N GLY A 66 -4.34 15.10 13.97
CA GLY A 66 -4.43 14.42 12.68
C GLY A 66 -3.26 14.69 11.74
N LEU A 67 -2.59 15.83 11.85
CA LEU A 67 -1.39 16.11 11.05
C LEU A 67 -0.25 15.13 11.36
N LEU A 68 -0.06 14.78 12.63
CA LEU A 68 0.93 13.78 13.04
C LEU A 68 0.55 12.38 12.56
N VAL A 69 -0.75 12.04 12.62
CA VAL A 69 -1.28 10.76 12.13
C VAL A 69 -1.07 10.64 10.63
N LEU A 70 -1.40 11.68 9.86
CA LEU A 70 -1.20 11.70 8.41
C LEU A 70 0.28 11.61 8.03
N PHE A 71 1.15 12.31 8.75
CA PHE A 71 2.59 12.26 8.51
C PHE A 71 3.19 10.86 8.81
N ALA A 72 2.85 10.28 9.95
CA ALA A 72 3.25 8.91 10.30
C ALA A 72 2.69 7.88 9.30
N GLY A 73 1.44 8.06 8.90
CA GLY A 73 0.78 7.24 7.88
C GLY A 73 1.47 7.29 6.53
N TYR A 74 1.91 8.48 6.11
CA TYR A 74 2.64 8.67 4.87
C TYR A 74 4.01 7.97 4.88
N ILE A 75 4.75 8.08 5.99
CA ILE A 75 6.03 7.37 6.17
C ILE A 75 5.79 5.85 6.13
N TRP A 76 4.78 5.38 6.87
CA TRP A 76 4.43 3.95 6.92
C TRP A 76 4.03 3.41 5.53
N PHE A 77 3.19 4.13 4.78
CA PHE A 77 2.78 3.76 3.44
C PHE A 77 3.98 3.68 2.49
N THR A 78 4.85 4.69 2.52
CA THR A 78 6.08 4.73 1.72
C THR A 78 6.99 3.55 2.04
N TYR A 79 7.23 3.29 3.33
CA TYR A 79 8.03 2.16 3.79
C TYR A 79 7.48 0.82 3.29
N ARG A 80 6.18 0.56 3.45
CA ARG A 80 5.53 -0.68 3.00
C ARG A 80 5.70 -0.90 1.50
N VAL A 81 5.48 0.13 0.69
CA VAL A 81 5.61 0.04 -0.77
C VAL A 81 7.05 -0.29 -1.17
N VAL A 82 8.04 0.39 -0.58
CA VAL A 82 9.47 0.16 -0.86
C VAL A 82 9.91 -1.22 -0.37
N ALA A 83 9.57 -1.60 0.86
CA ALA A 83 9.94 -2.89 1.44
C ALA A 83 9.34 -4.06 0.66
N GLY A 84 8.06 -3.96 0.27
CA GLY A 84 7.40 -4.93 -0.58
C GLY A 84 8.04 -5.03 -1.96
N PHE A 85 8.44 -3.89 -2.54
CA PHE A 85 9.12 -3.86 -3.85
C PHE A 85 10.52 -4.49 -3.80
N ILE A 86 11.30 -4.22 -2.75
CA ILE A 86 12.62 -4.84 -2.56
C ILE A 86 12.47 -6.36 -2.45
N LYS A 87 11.53 -6.86 -1.62
CA LYS A 87 11.27 -8.30 -1.51
C LYS A 87 10.84 -8.91 -2.85
N PHE A 88 9.99 -8.21 -3.61
CA PHE A 88 9.59 -8.63 -4.95
C PHE A 88 10.81 -8.74 -5.89
N ASN A 89 11.71 -7.76 -5.88
CA ASN A 89 12.90 -7.74 -6.72
C ASN A 89 13.91 -8.82 -6.33
N ASP A 90 14.00 -9.14 -5.04
CA ASP A 90 14.81 -10.22 -4.48
C ASP A 90 14.19 -11.62 -4.72
N GLY A 91 13.00 -11.72 -5.31
CA GLY A 91 12.28 -12.99 -5.46
C GLY A 91 11.79 -13.60 -4.14
N LYS A 92 11.69 -12.79 -3.08
CA LYS A 92 11.25 -13.20 -1.74
C LYS A 92 9.77 -12.89 -1.54
N ALA A 93 9.06 -13.80 -0.89
CA ALA A 93 7.68 -13.56 -0.47
C ALA A 93 7.58 -12.43 0.57
N VAL A 94 6.40 -11.82 0.64
CA VAL A 94 6.03 -10.85 1.67
C VAL A 94 4.92 -11.43 2.55
N ASP A 95 4.93 -11.12 3.84
CA ASP A 95 3.80 -11.44 4.71
C ASP A 95 2.69 -10.40 4.52
N PRO A 96 1.52 -10.78 3.95
CA PRO A 96 0.42 -9.84 3.75
C PRO A 96 -0.20 -9.34 5.05
N ASN A 97 -0.08 -10.10 6.14
CA ASN A 97 -0.62 -9.76 7.46
C ASN A 97 0.40 -9.03 8.35
N GLY A 98 1.67 -9.04 7.94
CA GLY A 98 2.73 -8.33 8.64
C GLY A 98 2.47 -6.83 8.64
N TRP A 99 2.77 -6.18 9.77
CA TRP A 99 2.62 -4.72 9.90
C TRP A 99 3.75 -3.94 9.20
N LEU A 100 4.88 -4.62 8.95
CA LEU A 100 6.11 -4.09 8.35
C LEU A 100 6.34 -4.66 6.94
#